data_AF-A0A6B3CEB8-F1
#
_entry.id   AF-A0A6B3CEB8-F1
#
_cell.length_a   1.000
_cell.length_b   1.000
_cell.length_c   1.000
_cell.angle_alpha   90.00
_cell.angle_beta   90.00
_cell.angle_gamma   90.00
#
_symmetry.space_group_name_H-M   'P 1'
#
loop_
_entity.id
_entity.type
_entity.pdbx_description
1 polymer ?
#
loop_
_entity_poly.entity_id
_entity_poly.type
_entity_poly.pdbx_seq_one_letter_code
_entity_poly.pdbx_strand_id
1 'polypeptide(L)' 'GIDLDWEYPNACGLSCDETSAPNAFSSMMKAMRAEFGQDYLITAAVTADGSAGGKVDAADYGEASKYINWYNVMTYDF' A
#
# COMPACT_ATOMS: atom_id res chain seq x y z
N GLY A 1 4.66 13.10 -9.73
CA GLY A 1 4.70 11.99 -8.77
C GLY A 1 3.29 11.67 -8.34
N ILE A 2 3.10 10.58 -7.62
CA ILE A 2 1.82 10.16 -7.08
C ILE A 2 2.02 9.58 -5.68
N ASP A 3 1.08 9.85 -4.79
CA ASP A 3 0.96 9.19 -3.50
C ASP A 3 -0.33 8.38 -3.50
N LEU A 4 -0.24 7.08 -3.20
CA LEU A 4 -1.41 6.24 -3.04
C LEU A 4 -1.82 6.17 -1.58
N ASP A 5 -3.06 6.54 -1.31
CA ASP A 5 -3.67 6.43 0.02
C ASP A 5 -4.88 5.48 -0.02
N TRP A 6 -4.58 4.18 -0.05
CA TRP A 6 -5.61 3.13 0.00
C TRP A 6 -5.75 2.64 1.44
N GLU A 7 -6.91 2.95 2.04
CA GLU A 7 -7.28 2.53 3.39
C GLU A 7 -8.43 1.50 3.39
N TYR A 8 -8.17 0.19 3.42
CA TYR A 8 -6.86 -0.49 3.39
C TYR A 8 -6.91 -1.67 2.42
N PRO A 9 -5.81 -1.99 1.70
CA PRO A 9 -5.81 -3.11 0.77
C PRO A 9 -6.05 -4.43 1.52
N ASN A 10 -7.02 -5.21 1.05
CA ASN A 10 -7.39 -6.52 1.62
C ASN A 10 -7.75 -6.49 3.12
N ALA A 11 -8.22 -5.34 3.61
CA ALA A 11 -8.63 -5.15 5.01
C ALA A 11 -9.76 -4.11 5.11
N CYS A 12 -10.29 -3.92 6.32
CA CYS A 12 -11.35 -2.95 6.57
C CYS A 12 -10.80 -1.54 6.86
N GLY A 13 -11.25 -0.57 6.05
CA GLY A 13 -11.21 0.87 6.35
C GLY A 13 -12.60 1.35 6.77
N LEU A 14 -13.15 2.34 6.04
CA LEU A 14 -14.58 2.70 6.17
C LEU A 14 -15.49 1.53 5.75
N SER A 15 -15.08 0.79 4.73
CA SER A 15 -15.65 -0.48 4.30
C SER A 15 -14.54 -1.52 4.12
N CYS A 16 -14.91 -2.80 4.16
CA CYS A 16 -13.95 -3.89 3.93
C CYS A 16 -13.67 -4.09 2.44
N ASP A 17 -12.39 -4.15 2.09
CA ASP A 17 -11.98 -4.72 0.81
C ASP A 17 -11.93 -6.24 0.93
N GLU A 18 -12.97 -6.89 0.41
CA GLU A 18 -13.12 -8.35 0.41
C GLU A 18 -12.79 -8.98 -0.95
N THR A 19 -12.37 -8.16 -1.93
CA THR A 19 -12.27 -8.59 -3.33
C THR A 19 -10.84 -8.62 -3.86
N SER A 20 -9.95 -7.79 -3.31
CA SER A 20 -8.56 -7.78 -3.73
C SER A 20 -7.83 -9.04 -3.28
N ALA A 21 -7.02 -9.61 -4.16
CA ALA A 21 -6.01 -10.57 -3.74
C ALA A 21 -4.93 -9.87 -2.89
N PRO A 22 -4.21 -10.59 -2.02
CA PRO A 22 -3.13 -10.02 -1.20
C PRO A 22 -2.06 -9.27 -2.00
N ASN A 23 -1.89 -9.61 -3.29
CA ASN A 23 -0.92 -8.99 -4.19
C ASN A 23 -1.45 -7.81 -5.02
N ALA A 24 -2.68 -7.36 -4.76
CA ALA A 24 -3.26 -6.23 -5.48
C ALA A 24 -2.46 -4.94 -5.25
N PHE A 25 -1.96 -4.73 -4.03
CA PHE A 25 -1.18 -3.54 -3.67
C PHE A 25 0.14 -3.49 -4.45
N SER A 26 0.94 -4.56 -4.46
CA SER A 26 2.18 -4.57 -5.28
C SER A 26 1.91 -4.49 -6.78
N SER A 27 0.83 -5.10 -7.26
CA SER A 27 0.44 -5.01 -8.67
C SER A 27 0.15 -3.56 -9.06
N MET A 28 -0.51 -2.81 -8.18
CA MET A 28 -0.77 -1.39 -8.36
C MET A 28 0.52 -0.56 -8.33
N MET A 29 1.42 -0.79 -7.36
CA MET A 29 2.72 -0.09 -7.30
C MET A 29 3.59 -0.36 -8.52
N LYS A 30 3.59 -1.61 -9.01
CA LYS A 30 4.28 -1.99 -10.25
C LYS A 30 3.69 -1.27 -11.46
N ALA A 31 2.36 -1.21 -11.57
CA ALA A 31 1.69 -0.52 -12.66
C ALA A 31 1.98 0.99 -12.65
N MET A 32 1.92 1.62 -11.47
CA MET A 32 2.30 3.03 -11.31
C MET A 32 3.76 3.27 -11.72
N ARG A 33 4.70 2.40 -11.28
CA ARG A 33 6.10 2.54 -11.69
C ARG A 33 6.30 2.39 -13.19
N ALA A 34 5.55 1.49 -13.84
CA ALA A 34 5.60 1.33 -15.29
C ALA A 34 5.07 2.57 -16.03
N GLU A 35 4.00 3.19 -15.52
CA GLU A 35 3.38 4.38 -16.13
C GLU A 35 4.20 5.65 -15.92
N PHE A 36 4.58 5.93 -14.68
CA PHE A 36 5.27 7.18 -14.33
C PHE A 36 6.78 7.13 -14.62
N GLY A 37 7.40 5.95 -14.66
CA GLY A 37 8.84 5.82 -14.87
C GLY A 37 9.67 6.23 -13.63
N GLN A 38 10.99 6.34 -13.79
CA GLN A 38 11.94 6.52 -12.68
C GLN A 38 12.08 7.99 -12.22
N ASP A 39 11.75 8.96 -13.09
CA ASP A 39 11.95 10.39 -12.82
C ASP A 39 10.90 10.98 -11.86
N TYR A 40 9.85 10.22 -11.56
CA TYR A 40 8.77 10.66 -10.69
C TYR A 40 8.73 9.85 -9.40
N LEU A 41 8.43 10.58 -8.31
CA LEU A 41 8.15 9.98 -7.02
C LEU A 41 6.86 9.17 -7.07
N ILE A 42 6.91 7.97 -6.53
CA ILE A 42 5.77 7.11 -6.23
C ILE A 42 5.88 6.80 -4.75
N THR A 43 4.87 7.18 -3.99
CA THR A 43 4.80 6.99 -2.54
C THR A 43 3.44 6.41 -2.17
N ALA A 44 3.31 5.93 -0.94
CA ALA A 44 2.01 5.50 -0.42
C ALA A 44 1.92 5.79 1.07
N ALA A 45 0.77 6.29 1.50
CA ALA A 45 0.37 6.28 2.89
C ALA A 45 -0.09 4.87 3.27
N VAL A 46 0.45 4.32 4.37
CA VAL A 46 0.21 2.93 4.79
C VAL A 46 -0.09 2.85 6.28
N THR A 47 -0.83 1.82 6.66
CA THR A 47 -1.22 1.55 8.06
C THR A 47 -0.02 1.43 9.01
N ALA A 48 -0.20 1.87 10.25
CA ALA A 48 0.71 1.58 11.37
C ALA A 48 0.30 0.33 12.18
N ASP A 49 -0.78 -0.36 11.80
CA ASP A 49 -1.23 -1.58 12.48
C ASP A 49 -0.29 -2.76 12.18
N GLY A 50 0.75 -2.87 12.99
CA GLY A 50 1.72 -3.97 13.03
C GLY A 50 1.40 -5.05 14.05
N SER A 51 0.14 -5.15 14.51
CA SER A 51 -0.28 -6.27 15.34
C SER A 51 -0.25 -7.59 14.55
N ALA A 52 -0.13 -8.72 15.24
CA ALA A 52 -0.09 -10.02 14.56
C ALA A 52 -1.44 -10.30 13.86
N GLY A 53 -1.41 -10.44 12.53
CA GLY A 53 -2.62 -10.53 11.71
C GLY A 53 -3.30 -9.17 11.45
N GLY A 54 -2.63 -8.07 11.76
CA GLY A 54 -3.10 -6.70 11.54
C GLY A 54 -3.09 -6.29 10.07
N LYS A 55 -3.48 -5.04 9.80
CA LYS A 55 -3.60 -4.50 8.43
C LYS A 55 -2.30 -4.54 7.63
N VAL A 56 -1.13 -4.48 8.28
CA VAL A 56 0.16 -4.61 7.57
C VAL A 56 0.37 -6.03 7.01
N ASP A 57 -0.19 -7.06 7.67
CA ASP A 57 -0.07 -8.47 7.24
C ASP A 57 -1.06 -8.81 6.12
N ALA A 58 -2.08 -7.98 5.90
CA ALA A 58 -3.15 -8.24 4.94
C ALA A 58 -2.75 -8.03 3.47
N ALA A 59 -1.68 -7.28 3.20
CA ALA A 59 -1.23 -6.96 1.84
C ALA A 59 0.29 -7.09 1.67
N ASP A 60 0.74 -7.18 0.43
CA ASP A 60 2.14 -7.47 0.10
C ASP A 60 3.06 -6.24 0.01
N TYR A 61 3.12 -5.47 1.10
CA TYR A 61 3.98 -4.27 1.20
C TYR A 61 5.46 -4.55 0.92
N GLY A 62 5.95 -5.77 1.19
CA GLY A 62 7.32 -6.18 0.90
C GLY A 62 7.63 -6.38 -0.59
N GLU A 63 6.67 -6.84 -1.40
CA GLU A 63 6.85 -6.90 -2.86
C GLU A 63 6.66 -5.50 -3.48
N ALA A 64 5.66 -4.77 -3.00
CA ALA A 64 5.37 -3.40 -3.41
C ALA A 64 6.58 -2.44 -3.21
N SER A 65 7.42 -2.69 -2.19
CA SER A 65 8.56 -1.82 -1.88
C SER A 65 9.61 -1.76 -3.00
N LYS A 66 9.60 -2.70 -3.94
CA LYS A 66 10.49 -2.71 -5.11
C LYS A 66 10.13 -1.65 -6.16
N TYR A 67 8.90 -1.13 -6.12
CA TYR A 67 8.36 -0.24 -7.15
C TYR A 67 8.09 1.19 -6.63
N ILE A 68 8.09 1.38 -5.32
CA ILE A 68 7.83 2.65 -4.63
C ILE A 68 9.14 3.32 -4.18
N ASN A 69 9.13 4.63 -3.96
CA ASN A 69 10.27 5.36 -3.42
C ASN A 69 10.35 5.24 -1.89
N TRP A 70 9.23 5.43 -1.18
CA TRP A 70 9.11 5.20 0.26
C TRP A 70 7.64 5.11 0.67
N TYR A 71 7.41 4.62 1.90
CA TYR A 71 6.11 4.61 2.56
C TYR A 71 6.00 5.74 3.59
N ASN A 72 4.85 6.41 3.62
CA ASN A 72 4.46 7.33 4.67
C ASN A 72 3.60 6.56 5.68
N VAL A 73 4.20 6.07 6.78
CA VAL A 73 3.47 5.26 7.76
C VAL A 73 2.58 6.17 8.62
N MET A 74 1.27 5.93 8.59
CA MET A 74 0.24 6.69 9.32
C MET A 74 0.24 6.31 10.81
N THR A 75 1.22 6.83 11.54
CA THR A 75 1.49 6.54 12.96
C THR A 75 0.62 7.38 13.91
N TYR A 76 -0.67 7.40 13.62
CA TYR A 76 -1.72 8.10 14.34
C TYR A 76 -3.02 7.27 14.27
N ASP A 77 -4.08 7.72 14.96
CA ASP A 77 -5.40 7.06 14.99
C ASP A 77 -5.40 5.58 15.45
N PHE A 78 -4.61 5.27 16.50
CA PHE A 78 -4.55 3.96 17.16
C PHE A 78 -5.83 3.57 17.91
#